data_AF-A0A5F9DMP8-F1
#
_entry.id   AF-A0A5F9DMP8-F1
#
_cell.length_a   1.000
_cell.length_b   1.000
_cell.length_c   1.000
_cell.angle_alpha   90.00
_cell.angle_beta   90.00
_cell.angle_gamma   90.00
#
_symmetry.space_group_name_H-M   'P 1'
#
loop_
_entity.id
_entity.type
_entity.pdbx_description
1 polymer ?
#
loop_
_entity_poly.entity_id
_entity_poly.type
_entity_poly.pdbx_seq_one_letter_code
_entity_poly.pdbx_strand_id
1 'polypeptide(L)'
;MEQRAVVLLLLLLLKPGQAEPLDDYVNTQGASLFSFTKKQLGAASIAECAARCEAETEFTCRSFQYHSKEQQCVVMAENSKSSAIIRRRDVVLFEKR
;
A
#
# COMPACT_ATOMS: atom_id res chain seq x y z
N MET A 1 -33.52 23.56 -14.22
CA MET A 1 -32.08 23.95 -14.20
C MET A 1 -31.41 23.48 -12.90
N GLU A 2 -32.12 23.53 -11.77
CA GLU A 2 -31.68 23.06 -10.44
C GLU A 2 -31.13 21.62 -10.38
N GLN A 3 -31.83 20.61 -10.93
CA GLN A 3 -31.41 19.21 -10.82
C GLN A 3 -30.09 18.88 -11.54
N ARG A 4 -29.84 19.52 -12.70
CA ARG A 4 -28.58 19.33 -13.44
C ARG A 4 -27.39 19.90 -12.68
N ALA A 5 -27.59 21.02 -11.98
CA ALA A 5 -26.55 21.64 -11.15
C ALA A 5 -26.19 20.75 -9.95
N VAL A 6 -27.18 20.13 -9.30
CA VAL A 6 -26.96 19.21 -8.17
C VAL A 6 -26.21 17.95 -8.61
N VAL A 7 -26.56 17.37 -9.76
CA VAL A 7 -25.85 16.20 -10.32
C VAL A 7 -24.40 16.53 -10.65
N LEU A 8 -24.13 17.68 -11.26
CA LEU A 8 -22.76 18.14 -11.53
C LEU A 8 -21.96 18.37 -10.24
N LEU A 9 -22.59 18.91 -9.19
CA LEU A 9 -21.96 19.10 -7.89
C LEU A 9 -21.61 17.76 -7.22
N LEU A 10 -22.50 16.76 -7.34
CA LEU A 10 -22.29 15.41 -6.80
C LEU A 10 -21.15 14.69 -7.52
N LEU A 11 -21.05 14.84 -8.84
CA LEU A 11 -19.98 14.22 -9.64
C LEU A 11 -18.58 14.76 -9.30
N LEU A 12 -18.46 16.01 -8.84
CA LEU A 12 -17.19 16.59 -8.38
C LEU A 12 -16.69 15.98 -7.05
N LEU A 13 -17.57 15.34 -6.28
CA LEU A 13 -17.22 14.65 -5.02
C LEU A 13 -16.77 13.21 -5.25
N LEU A 14 -17.07 12.63 -6.42
CA LEU A 14 -16.56 11.31 -6.79
C LEU A 14 -15.09 11.44 -7.14
N LYS A 15 -14.22 11.02 -6.20
CA LYS A 15 -12.84 10.74 -6.55
C LYS A 15 -12.83 9.62 -7.59
N PRO A 16 -12.02 9.73 -8.66
CA PRO A 16 -11.83 8.62 -9.58
C PRO A 16 -11.41 7.41 -8.74
N GLY A 17 -12.20 6.33 -8.82
CA GLY A 17 -11.82 5.06 -8.22
C GLY A 17 -10.55 4.60 -8.93
N GLN A 18 -9.40 4.87 -8.32
CA GLN A 18 -8.16 4.24 -8.73
C GLN A 18 -8.39 2.75 -8.50
N ALA A 19 -8.44 1.97 -9.59
CA ALA A 19 -8.50 0.52 -9.50
C ALA A 19 -7.41 0.06 -8.52
N GLU A 20 -7.80 -0.74 -7.53
CA GLU A 20 -6.93 -1.17 -6.43
C GLU A 20 -5.66 -1.80 -7.01
N PRO A 21 -4.44 -1.24 -6.77
CA PRO A 21 -3.18 -1.75 -7.31
C PRO A 21 -2.76 -3.12 -6.76
N LEU A 22 -3.67 -3.86 -6.14
CA LEU A 22 -3.37 -5.00 -5.28
C LEU A 22 -3.45 -6.35 -5.98
N ASP A 23 -4.01 -6.42 -7.19
CA ASP A 23 -4.06 -7.66 -7.98
C ASP A 23 -2.66 -8.21 -8.29
N ASP A 24 -1.67 -7.32 -8.42
CA ASP A 24 -0.26 -7.63 -8.67
C ASP A 24 0.51 -8.05 -7.40
N TYR A 25 -0.18 -8.12 -6.25
CA TYR A 25 0.41 -8.47 -4.98
C TYR A 25 -0.20 -9.75 -4.38
N VAL A 26 0.63 -10.45 -3.60
CA VAL A 26 0.22 -11.51 -2.68
C VAL A 26 0.31 -10.96 -1.27
N ASN A 27 -0.76 -11.08 -0.49
CA ASN A 27 -0.79 -10.58 0.88
C ASN A 27 -0.69 -11.70 1.93
N THR A 28 0.06 -11.44 2.99
CA THR A 28 0.21 -12.33 4.15
C THR A 28 -0.14 -11.58 5.43
N GLN A 29 -1.30 -11.91 6.00
CA GLN A 29 -1.78 -11.30 7.24
C GLN A 29 -0.86 -11.63 8.42
N GLY A 30 -0.39 -10.58 9.09
CA GLY A 30 0.37 -10.70 10.31
C GLY A 30 1.83 -11.13 10.15
N ALA A 31 2.33 -11.11 8.92
CA ALA A 31 3.74 -11.24 8.61
C ALA A 31 4.41 -9.86 8.61
N SER A 32 5.59 -9.75 9.23
CA SER A 32 6.46 -8.60 9.09
C SER A 32 7.81 -9.06 8.56
N LEU A 33 8.20 -8.49 7.42
CA LEU A 33 9.48 -8.78 6.79
C LEU A 33 10.56 -7.90 7.42
N PHE A 34 11.71 -8.50 7.73
CA PHE A 34 12.89 -7.70 8.05
C PHE A 34 13.53 -7.20 6.75
N SER A 35 13.94 -5.94 6.70
CA SER A 35 14.55 -5.36 5.50
C SER A 35 15.61 -4.35 5.90
N PHE A 36 16.74 -4.39 5.18
CA PHE A 36 17.82 -3.41 5.30
C PHE A 36 17.57 -2.22 4.37
N THR A 37 17.08 -2.48 3.15
CA THR A 37 16.79 -1.44 2.16
C THR A 37 15.30 -1.13 2.14
N LYS A 38 14.90 -0.13 2.91
CA LYS A 38 13.50 0.26 3.11
C LYS A 38 13.29 1.76 3.28
N LYS A 39 12.05 2.20 3.06
CA LYS A 39 11.55 3.50 3.54
C LYS A 39 10.29 3.31 4.37
N GLN A 40 10.22 4.03 5.49
CA GLN A 40 9.03 4.10 6.32
C GLN A 40 8.31 5.43 6.08
N LEU A 41 7.03 5.37 5.76
CA LEU A 41 6.22 6.49 5.30
C LEU A 41 4.86 6.46 6.03
N GLY A 42 4.22 7.63 6.21
CA GLY A 42 2.81 7.67 6.58
C GLY A 42 1.93 7.20 5.42
N ALA A 43 0.89 6.42 5.73
CA ALA A 43 -0.11 6.01 4.75
C ALA A 43 -1.47 5.80 5.43
N ALA A 44 -2.53 6.36 4.84
CA ALA A 44 -3.89 6.22 5.36
C ALA A 44 -4.56 4.90 4.91
N SER A 45 -3.94 4.19 3.96
CA SER A 45 -4.52 2.98 3.38
C SER A 45 -3.47 2.05 2.76
N ILE A 46 -3.88 0.80 2.51
CA ILE A 46 -3.09 -0.20 1.79
C ILE A 46 -2.85 0.23 0.34
N ALA A 47 -3.87 0.80 -0.33
CA ALA A 47 -3.75 1.30 -1.70
C ALA A 47 -2.71 2.43 -1.81
N GLU A 48 -2.67 3.34 -0.83
CA GLU A 48 -1.62 4.36 -0.78
C GLU A 48 -0.24 3.72 -0.63
N CYS A 49 -0.09 2.72 0.24
CA CYS A 49 1.14 1.94 0.39
C CYS A 49 1.62 1.34 -0.95
N ALA A 50 0.72 0.70 -1.70
CA ALA A 50 1.03 0.12 -3.00
C ALA A 50 1.49 1.21 -3.98
N ALA A 51 0.79 2.35 -4.04
CA ALA A 51 1.20 3.48 -4.87
C ALA A 51 2.59 4.02 -4.51
N ARG A 52 2.96 4.05 -3.21
CA ARG A 52 4.32 4.41 -2.78
C ARG A 52 5.36 3.40 -3.25
N CYS A 53 5.04 2.11 -3.20
CA CYS A 53 5.93 1.04 -3.68
C CYS A 53 6.15 1.14 -5.20
N GLU A 54 5.11 1.40 -5.98
CA GLU A 54 5.22 1.58 -7.44
C GLU A 54 5.97 2.86 -7.84
N ALA A 55 5.85 3.92 -7.04
CA ALA A 55 6.53 5.19 -7.28
C ALA A 55 7.98 5.23 -6.75
N GLU A 56 8.47 4.18 -6.09
CA GLU A 56 9.81 4.15 -5.52
C GLU A 56 10.90 4.06 -6.60
N THR A 57 11.89 4.94 -6.53
CA THR A 57 12.95 5.07 -7.55
C THR A 57 14.36 4.82 -7.00
N GLU A 58 14.56 4.87 -5.69
CA GLU A 58 15.89 4.66 -5.08
C GLU A 58 16.28 3.18 -5.04
N PHE A 59 15.28 2.29 -5.04
CA PHE A 59 15.46 0.85 -5.15
C PHE A 59 14.23 0.21 -5.80
N THR A 60 14.40 -1.00 -6.35
CA THR A 60 13.25 -1.77 -6.84
C THR A 60 12.42 -2.25 -5.66
N CYS A 61 11.26 -1.64 -5.43
CA CYS A 61 10.32 -2.12 -4.42
C CYS A 61 9.78 -3.51 -4.79
N ARG A 62 10.03 -4.50 -3.93
CA ARG A 62 9.56 -5.90 -4.11
C ARG A 62 8.44 -6.25 -3.16
N SER A 63 8.35 -5.55 -2.03
CA SER A 63 7.28 -5.74 -1.06
C SER A 63 7.02 -4.46 -0.27
N PHE A 64 5.85 -4.37 0.33
CA PHE A 64 5.55 -3.38 1.35
C PHE A 64 4.78 -4.02 2.49
N GLN A 65 4.80 -3.40 3.68
CA GLN A 65 3.96 -3.81 4.79
C GLN A 65 3.19 -2.62 5.34
N TYR A 66 1.88 -2.82 5.56
CA TYR A 66 1.00 -1.79 6.13
C TYR A 66 0.73 -2.10 7.61
N HIS A 67 1.01 -1.13 8.48
CA HIS A 67 0.82 -1.18 9.92
C HIS A 67 -0.42 -0.34 10.26
N SER A 68 -1.56 -1.00 10.42
CA SER A 68 -2.87 -0.34 10.45
C SER A 68 -3.06 0.54 11.69
N LYS A 69 -2.50 0.13 12.82
CA LYS A 69 -2.59 0.87 14.08
C LYS A 69 -1.79 2.18 14.02
N GLU A 70 -0.61 2.15 13.43
CA GLU A 70 0.29 3.29 13.31
C GLU A 70 -0.01 4.16 12.08
N GLN A 71 -0.85 3.70 11.15
CA GLN A 71 -1.08 4.34 9.85
C GLN A 71 0.25 4.56 9.11
N GLN A 72 1.07 3.50 9.08
CA GLN A 72 2.42 3.51 8.50
C GLN A 72 2.55 2.46 7.40
N CYS A 73 3.32 2.82 6.39
CA CYS A 73 3.81 1.95 5.34
C CYS A 73 5.30 1.73 5.49
N VAL A 74 5.78 0.52 5.23
CA VAL A 74 7.20 0.27 5.00
C VAL A 74 7.36 -0.37 3.62
N VAL A 75 7.95 0.36 2.68
CA VAL A 75 8.30 -0.15 1.33
C VAL A 75 9.72 -0.71 1.37
N MET A 76 9.95 -1.86 0.74
CA MET A 76 11.16 -2.67 0.94
C MET A 76 11.68 -3.25 -0.38
N ALA A 77 13.00 -3.37 -0.50
CA ALA A 77 13.65 -4.00 -1.65
C ALA A 77 13.68 -5.53 -1.55
N GLU A 78 13.50 -6.09 -0.36
CA GLU A 78 13.46 -7.52 -0.09
C GLU A 78 12.04 -8.09 -0.16
N ASN A 79 11.94 -9.41 -0.23
CA ASN A 79 10.70 -10.17 -0.08
C ASN A 79 10.96 -11.45 0.75
N SER A 80 9.96 -12.32 0.90
CA SER A 80 10.03 -13.58 1.66
C SER A 80 11.11 -14.55 1.17
N LYS A 81 11.57 -14.41 -0.08
CA LYS A 81 12.63 -15.26 -0.65
C LYS A 81 14.03 -14.78 -0.27
N SER A 82 14.18 -13.50 0.08
CA SER A 82 15.48 -12.87 0.32
C SER A 82 15.68 -12.39 1.76
N SER A 83 14.66 -12.44 2.61
CA SER A 83 14.76 -12.02 4.00
C SER A 83 13.80 -12.76 4.94
N ALA A 84 14.10 -12.70 6.24
CA ALA A 84 13.34 -13.37 7.28
C ALA A 84 12.00 -12.67 7.56
N ILE A 85 10.98 -13.49 7.85
CA ILE A 85 9.66 -13.05 8.29
C ILE A 85 9.47 -13.37 9.77
N ILE A 86 8.92 -12.41 10.51
CA ILE A 86 8.45 -12.60 11.88
C ILE A 86 6.95 -12.40 11.96
N ARG A 87 6.32 -13.03 12.97
CA ARG A 87 4.90 -12.82 13.26
C ARG A 87 4.72 -11.51 14.02
N ARG A 88 3.83 -10.62 13.53
CA ARG A 88 3.47 -9.36 14.19
C ARG A 88 1.95 -9.12 14.09
N ARG A 89 1.34 -8.52 15.12
CA ARG A 89 -0.07 -8.08 15.08
C ARG A 89 -0.20 -6.81 14.27
N ASP A 90 -1.38 -6.56 13.70
CA ASP A 90 -1.75 -5.31 13.03
C ASP A 90 -0.88 -4.94 11.82
N VAL A 91 -0.19 -5.93 11.24
CA VAL A 91 0.63 -5.78 10.03
C VAL A 91 0.12 -6.69 8.94
N VAL A 92 0.10 -6.20 7.71
CA VAL A 92 -0.11 -7.03 6.51
C VAL A 92 1.08 -6.83 5.59
N LEU A 93 1.75 -7.92 5.23
CA LEU A 93 2.81 -7.91 4.22
C LEU A 93 2.19 -8.11 2.83
N PHE A 94 2.62 -7.33 1.85
CA PHE A 94 2.26 -7.44 0.45
C PHE A 94 3.54 -7.60 -0.37
N GLU A 95 3.63 -8.67 -1.15
CA GLU A 95 4.77 -8.97 -2.01
C GLU A 95 4.30 -8.95 -3.46
N LYS A 96 5.07 -8.33 -4.35
CA LYS A 96 4.79 -8.41 -5.79
C LYS A 96 4.81 -9.87 -6.24
N ARG A 97 3.91 -10.24 -7.14
CA ARG A 97 3.85 -11.59 -7.74
C ARG A 97 5.15 -12.00 -8.43
#